data_AF-A0A834V190-F1
#
_entry.id   AF-A0A834V190-F1
#
_cell.length_a   1.000
_cell.length_b   1.000
_cell.length_c   1.000
_cell.angle_alpha   90.00
_cell.angle_beta   90.00
_cell.angle_gamma   90.00
#
_symmetry.space_group_name_H-M   'P 1'
#
loop_
_entity.id
_entity.type
_entity.pdbx_description
1 polymer ?
#
loop_
_entity_poly.entity_id
_entity_poly.type
_entity_poly.pdbx_seq_one_letter_code
_entity_poly.pdbx_strand_id
1 'polypeptide(L)'
;MAALQKSVSSSLVGTLAASCLLLIALAVQGGAAVPINDHCGLHKSSFQGPFIINRTFLLAEEASFADNNTDVRLIDDRLYQGVSMKERCYVMKQVLNFTLEEVLLPNSDRALPYLQDVVSFLEGLNNNLRLCVSPCLSLPPPTPGHLLPSFYH
;
A
#
# COMPACT_ATOMS: atom_id res chain seq x y z
N MET A 1 -65.72 -13.71 -23.91
CA MET A 1 -64.69 -13.07 -23.07
C MET A 1 -63.42 -13.90 -23.20
N ALA A 2 -62.35 -13.33 -23.77
CA ALA A 2 -61.08 -14.04 -23.95
C ALA A 2 -60.19 -13.79 -22.73
N ALA A 3 -59.83 -14.86 -22.01
CA ALA A 3 -58.88 -14.79 -20.91
C ALA A 3 -57.46 -14.71 -21.49
N LEU A 4 -56.82 -13.55 -21.33
CA LEU A 4 -55.40 -13.33 -21.64
C LEU A 4 -54.55 -14.11 -20.62
N GLN A 5 -54.13 -15.33 -20.94
CA GLN A 5 -53.15 -16.04 -20.12
C GLN A 5 -51.78 -15.39 -20.28
N LYS A 6 -51.33 -14.74 -19.20
CA LYS A 6 -50.00 -14.13 -19.07
C LYS A 6 -48.99 -15.25 -18.87
N SER A 7 -48.45 -15.74 -19.99
CA SER A 7 -47.28 -16.62 -20.04
C SER A 7 -46.09 -15.88 -19.45
N VAL A 8 -45.86 -16.03 -18.15
CA VAL A 8 -44.58 -15.68 -17.53
C VAL A 8 -43.62 -16.79 -17.94
N SER A 9 -42.83 -16.49 -18.96
CA SER A 9 -41.86 -17.38 -19.58
C SER A 9 -40.98 -18.04 -18.53
N SER A 10 -41.00 -19.38 -18.50
CA SER A 10 -40.14 -20.27 -17.68
C SER A 10 -38.65 -19.90 -17.72
N SER A 11 -38.20 -19.22 -18.78
CA SER A 11 -36.83 -18.72 -18.92
C SER A 11 -36.43 -17.66 -17.88
N LEU A 12 -37.36 -16.81 -17.43
CA LEU A 12 -37.05 -15.70 -16.51
C LEU A 12 -36.78 -16.20 -15.08
N VAL A 13 -37.50 -17.24 -14.66
CA VAL A 13 -37.36 -17.87 -13.35
C VAL A 13 -36.01 -18.60 -13.26
N GLY A 14 -35.57 -19.23 -14.35
CA GLY A 14 -34.27 -19.91 -14.43
C GLY A 14 -33.07 -18.96 -14.28
N THR A 15 -33.14 -17.76 -14.89
CA THR A 15 -32.04 -16.77 -14.79
C THR A 15 -31.92 -16.21 -13.37
N LEU A 16 -33.05 -15.95 -12.70
CA LEU A 16 -33.08 -15.46 -11.33
C LEU A 16 -32.53 -16.51 -10.36
N ALA A 17 -32.91 -17.78 -10.50
CA ALA A 17 -32.43 -18.86 -9.66
C ALA A 17 -30.90 -19.08 -9.80
N ALA A 18 -30.37 -19.04 -11.04
CA ALA A 18 -28.93 -19.13 -11.28
C ALA A 18 -28.17 -17.94 -10.68
N SER A 19 -28.74 -16.73 -10.75
CA SER A 19 -28.13 -15.53 -10.14
C SER A 19 -28.08 -15.60 -8.61
N CYS A 20 -29.12 -16.12 -7.95
CA CYS A 20 -29.12 -16.34 -6.51
C CYS A 20 -28.10 -17.38 -6.07
N LEU A 21 -27.93 -18.47 -6.83
CA LEU A 21 -26.93 -19.49 -6.55
C LEU A 21 -25.49 -18.95 -6.69
N LEU A 22 -25.24 -18.08 -7.67
CA LEU A 22 -23.96 -17.39 -7.83
C LEU A 22 -23.67 -16.45 -6.65
N LEU A 23 -24.66 -15.68 -6.18
CA LEU A 23 -24.50 -14.79 -5.03
C LEU A 23 -24.24 -15.56 -3.74
N ILE A 24 -24.91 -16.71 -3.54
CA ILE A 24 -24.68 -17.58 -2.38
C ILE A 24 -23.30 -18.25 -2.48
N ALA A 25 -22.89 -18.69 -3.67
CA ALA A 25 -21.55 -19.24 -3.89
C ALA A 25 -20.46 -18.19 -3.60
N LEU A 26 -20.64 -16.95 -4.03
CA LEU A 26 -19.73 -15.82 -3.72
C LEU A 26 -19.75 -15.46 -2.23
N ALA A 27 -20.89 -15.58 -1.54
CA ALA A 27 -20.98 -15.33 -0.10
C ALA A 27 -20.35 -16.47 0.74
N VAL A 28 -20.43 -17.72 0.27
CA VAL A 28 -19.81 -18.90 0.89
C VAL A 28 -18.32 -18.99 0.59
N GLN A 29 -17.90 -18.47 -0.57
CA GLN A 29 -16.52 -18.20 -0.89
C GLN A 29 -16.11 -16.95 -0.10
N GLY A 30 -16.12 -17.09 1.23
CA GLY A 30 -15.71 -16.06 2.17
C GLY A 30 -14.42 -15.49 1.64
N GLY A 31 -14.52 -14.29 1.08
CA GLY A 31 -13.37 -13.55 0.61
C GLY A 31 -12.45 -13.53 1.80
N ALA A 32 -11.33 -14.24 1.70
CA ALA A 32 -10.32 -14.21 2.73
C ALA A 32 -9.92 -12.75 2.77
N ALA A 33 -10.51 -11.98 3.68
CA ALA A 33 -9.95 -10.74 4.13
C ALA A 33 -8.55 -11.14 4.55
N VAL A 34 -7.58 -10.83 3.68
CA VAL A 34 -6.18 -11.07 3.96
C VAL A 34 -5.98 -10.50 5.35
N PRO A 35 -5.50 -11.30 6.32
CA PRO A 35 -5.32 -10.80 7.66
C PRO A 35 -4.43 -9.57 7.53
N ILE A 36 -5.01 -8.42 7.87
CA ILE A 36 -4.33 -7.13 7.86
C ILE A 36 -3.27 -7.30 8.93
N ASN A 37 -2.04 -7.60 8.50
CA ASN A 37 -0.94 -7.71 9.43
C ASN A 37 -0.70 -6.30 9.97
N ASP A 38 -1.20 -6.07 11.18
CA ASP A 38 -1.59 -4.74 11.69
C ASP A 38 -0.45 -3.73 11.81
N HIS A 39 0.81 -4.11 11.61
CA HIS A 39 1.93 -3.20 11.85
C HIS A 39 2.92 -3.22 10.68
N CYS A 40 2.86 -2.18 9.84
CA CYS A 40 3.94 -1.78 8.96
C CYS A 40 5.24 -1.70 9.78
N GLY A 41 6.18 -2.62 9.53
CA GLY A 41 7.41 -2.73 10.29
C GLY A 41 8.45 -3.58 9.58
N LEU A 42 9.71 -3.28 9.85
CA LEU A 42 10.86 -4.05 9.38
C LEU A 42 11.57 -4.64 10.59
N HIS A 43 12.07 -5.86 10.47
CA HIS A 43 12.81 -6.49 11.55
C HIS A 43 14.15 -5.76 11.76
N LYS A 44 14.60 -5.63 13.01
CA LYS A 44 15.85 -4.94 13.33
C LYS A 44 17.05 -5.55 12.59
N SER A 45 17.06 -6.87 12.39
CA SER A 45 18.14 -7.55 11.67
C SER A 45 18.28 -7.13 10.20
N SER A 46 17.21 -6.60 9.58
CA SER A 46 17.27 -6.02 8.23
C SER A 46 18.25 -4.85 8.13
N PHE A 47 18.59 -4.22 9.26
CA PHE A 47 19.52 -3.10 9.37
C PHE A 47 20.81 -3.43 10.13
N GLN A 48 21.11 -4.71 10.40
CA GLN A 48 22.30 -5.10 11.17
C GLN A 48 23.53 -5.39 10.30
N GLY A 49 23.42 -5.33 8.97
CA GLY A 49 24.55 -5.51 8.06
C GLY A 49 25.36 -4.21 7.88
N PRO A 50 26.54 -4.04 8.52
CA PRO A 50 27.31 -2.78 8.43
C PRO A 50 27.75 -2.46 7.00
N PHE A 51 27.93 -3.50 6.19
CA PHE A 51 28.35 -3.38 4.80
C PHE A 51 27.37 -2.61 3.92
N ILE A 52 26.09 -2.94 3.98
CA ILE A 52 25.09 -2.30 3.12
C ILE A 52 24.76 -0.88 3.58
N ILE A 53 24.84 -0.64 4.89
CA ILE A 53 24.72 0.70 5.48
C ILE A 53 25.84 1.60 4.96
N ASN A 54 27.08 1.13 5.02
CA ASN A 54 28.23 1.90 4.53
C ASN A 54 28.10 2.22 3.03
N ARG A 55 27.74 1.22 2.22
CA ARG A 55 27.49 1.42 0.77
C ARG A 55 26.38 2.43 0.49
N THR A 56 25.32 2.42 1.30
CA THR A 56 24.23 3.39 1.17
C THR A 56 24.71 4.81 1.49
N PHE A 57 25.52 4.98 2.54
CA PHE A 57 26.10 6.29 2.87
C PHE A 57 27.08 6.78 1.80
N LEU A 58 27.96 5.92 1.28
CA LEU A 58 28.88 6.29 0.20
C LEU A 58 28.14 6.69 -1.08
N LEU A 59 27.07 5.98 -1.44
CA LEU A 59 26.23 6.36 -2.58
C LEU A 59 25.57 7.73 -2.37
N ALA A 60 25.05 7.98 -1.17
CA ALA A 60 24.42 9.26 -0.84
C ALA A 60 25.44 10.42 -0.82
N GLU A 61 26.64 10.18 -0.31
CA GLU A 61 27.74 11.14 -0.33
C GLU A 61 28.17 11.48 -1.76
N GLU A 62 28.37 10.47 -2.62
CA GLU A 62 28.72 10.66 -4.03
C GLU A 62 27.64 11.48 -4.76
N ALA A 63 26.37 11.14 -4.56
CA ALA A 63 25.26 11.90 -5.14
C ALA A 63 25.21 13.35 -4.61
N SER A 64 25.58 13.59 -3.36
CA SER A 64 25.58 14.93 -2.76
C SER A 64 26.65 15.85 -3.36
N PHE A 65 27.78 15.31 -3.85
CA PHE A 65 28.78 16.14 -4.55
C PHE A 65 28.28 16.71 -5.88
N ALA A 66 27.30 16.04 -6.50
CA ALA A 66 26.65 16.52 -7.71
C ALA A 66 25.44 17.44 -7.43
N ASP A 67 24.94 17.46 -6.18
CA ASP A 67 23.82 18.30 -5.77
C ASP A 67 24.31 19.64 -5.23
N ASN A 68 24.20 20.67 -6.06
CA ASN A 68 24.58 22.03 -5.70
C ASN A 68 23.47 22.80 -4.96
N ASN A 69 22.29 22.21 -4.79
CA ASN A 69 21.16 22.88 -4.15
C ASN A 69 21.27 22.75 -2.63
N THR A 70 21.52 23.87 -1.95
CA THR A 70 21.61 23.92 -0.48
C THR A 70 20.33 24.43 0.18
N ASP A 71 19.34 24.88 -0.60
CA ASP A 71 18.10 25.49 -0.12
C ASP A 71 17.00 24.44 0.12
N VAL A 72 17.00 23.34 -0.65
CA VAL A 72 15.91 22.35 -0.65
C VAL A 72 16.36 21.03 -0.02
N ARG A 73 15.67 20.63 1.05
CA ARG A 73 15.81 19.31 1.65
C ARG A 73 14.53 18.49 1.44
N LEU A 74 14.65 17.35 0.74
CA LEU A 74 13.51 16.50 0.39
C LEU A 74 12.95 15.70 1.58
N ILE A 75 13.85 15.13 2.40
CA ILE A 75 13.47 14.30 3.55
C ILE A 75 13.85 15.02 4.84
N ASP A 76 12.85 15.55 5.53
CA ASP A 76 12.96 16.17 6.85
C ASP A 76 11.67 16.02 7.68
N ASP A 77 11.62 16.70 8.84
CA ASP A 77 10.49 16.62 9.77
C ASP A 77 9.16 17.10 9.17
N ARG A 78 9.19 17.93 8.12
CA ARG A 78 7.95 18.40 7.45
C ARG A 78 7.22 17.24 6.78
N LEU A 79 7.93 16.22 6.32
CA LEU A 79 7.34 15.00 5.74
C LEU A 79 6.38 14.29 6.71
N TYR A 80 6.57 14.47 8.02
CA TYR A 80 5.78 13.82 9.06
C TYR A 80 4.81 14.77 9.77
N GLN A 81 4.63 16.00 9.27
CA GLN A 81 3.65 16.93 9.85
C GLN A 81 2.24 16.35 9.74
N GLY A 82 1.54 16.24 10.88
CA GLY A 82 0.22 15.63 10.95
C GLY A 82 0.19 14.09 10.83
N VAL A 83 1.34 13.43 10.73
CA VAL A 83 1.45 11.97 10.63
C VAL A 83 1.69 11.36 12.02
N SER A 84 0.87 10.40 12.43
CA SER A 84 1.07 9.72 13.70
C SER A 84 2.30 8.81 13.67
N MET A 85 2.94 8.56 14.81
CA MET A 85 4.12 7.67 14.88
C MET A 85 3.86 6.27 14.30
N LYS A 86 2.63 5.76 14.44
CA LYS A 86 2.22 4.45 13.91
C LYS A 86 2.17 4.41 12.39
N GLU A 87 2.00 5.56 11.73
CA GLU A 87 1.87 5.68 10.28
C GLU A 87 3.18 6.04 9.59
N ARG A 88 4.21 6.46 10.34
CA ARG A 88 5.50 6.87 9.75
C ARG A 88 6.16 5.77 8.91
N CYS A 89 6.01 4.50 9.30
CA CYS A 89 6.52 3.39 8.50
C CYS A 89 5.81 3.28 7.14
N TYR A 90 4.49 3.51 7.11
CA TYR A 90 3.73 3.55 5.86
C TYR A 90 4.15 4.75 4.98
N VAL A 91 4.35 5.93 5.57
CA VAL A 91 4.87 7.10 4.83
C VAL A 91 6.24 6.77 4.22
N MET A 92 7.14 6.18 4.99
CA MET A 92 8.47 5.79 4.49
C MET A 92 8.43 4.66 3.47
N LYS A 93 7.43 3.76 3.52
CA LYS A 93 7.19 2.81 2.44
C LYS A 93 6.90 3.53 1.12
N GLN A 94 6.05 4.57 1.14
CA GLN A 94 5.72 5.32 -0.09
C GLN A 94 6.93 6.09 -0.62
N VAL A 95 7.70 6.72 0.27
CA VAL A 95 8.97 7.37 -0.11
C VAL A 95 9.95 6.37 -0.69
N LEU A 96 10.10 5.19 -0.08
CA LEU A 96 10.95 4.12 -0.59
C LEU A 96 10.51 3.67 -1.98
N ASN A 97 9.21 3.47 -2.20
CA ASN A 97 8.68 3.06 -3.51
C ASN A 97 8.97 4.09 -4.59
N PHE A 98 8.64 5.36 -4.32
CA PHE A 98 8.96 6.47 -5.22
C PHE A 98 10.47 6.56 -5.51
N THR A 99 11.31 6.45 -4.46
CA THR A 99 12.76 6.53 -4.62
C THR A 99 13.29 5.37 -5.47
N LEU A 100 12.76 4.17 -5.34
CA LEU A 100 13.15 3.04 -6.20
C LEU A 100 12.73 3.26 -7.65
N GLU A 101 11.44 3.49 -7.89
CA GLU A 101 10.84 3.51 -9.24
C GLU A 101 11.22 4.76 -10.04
N GLU A 102 11.24 5.92 -9.40
CA GLU A 102 11.38 7.22 -10.08
C GLU A 102 12.78 7.83 -9.94
N VAL A 103 13.60 7.34 -8.99
CA VAL A 103 14.95 7.90 -8.75
C VAL A 103 16.05 6.89 -9.02
N LEU A 104 16.06 5.73 -8.37
CA LEU A 104 17.21 4.82 -8.44
C LEU A 104 17.21 3.97 -9.72
N LEU A 105 16.09 3.32 -10.05
CA LEU A 105 15.99 2.47 -11.24
C LEU A 105 16.22 3.25 -12.55
N PRO A 106 15.71 4.47 -12.75
CA PRO A 106 16.02 5.26 -13.95
C PRO A 106 17.50 5.65 -14.07
N ASN A 107 18.25 5.58 -12.97
CA ASN A 107 19.69 5.88 -12.93
C ASN A 107 20.55 4.61 -12.87
N SER A 108 19.98 3.40 -13.01
CA SER A 108 20.72 2.12 -12.92
C SER A 108 21.82 1.99 -13.98
N ASP A 109 21.63 2.60 -15.15
CA ASP A 109 22.58 2.56 -16.25
C ASP A 109 23.78 3.51 -16.05
N ARG A 110 23.71 4.41 -15.06
CA ARG A 110 24.85 5.25 -14.70
C ARG A 110 25.88 4.39 -13.98
N ALA A 111 27.15 4.63 -14.28
CA ALA A 111 28.27 4.00 -13.59
C ALA A 111 28.47 4.60 -12.18
N LEU A 112 27.43 4.56 -11.35
CA LEU A 112 27.48 4.97 -9.95
C LEU A 112 27.95 3.77 -9.12
N PRO A 113 29.07 3.88 -8.40
CA PRO A 113 29.52 2.81 -7.53
C PRO A 113 28.46 2.53 -6.46
N TYR A 114 28.36 1.27 -6.03
CA TYR A 114 27.44 0.81 -4.98
C TYR A 114 25.94 0.84 -5.32
N LEU A 115 25.53 1.49 -6.41
CA LEU A 115 24.11 1.65 -6.76
C LEU A 115 23.37 0.32 -6.82
N GLN A 116 23.91 -0.67 -7.53
CA GLN A 116 23.26 -1.98 -7.67
C GLN A 116 23.07 -2.69 -6.33
N ASP A 117 24.07 -2.64 -5.46
CA ASP A 117 24.00 -3.27 -4.14
C ASP A 117 22.91 -2.61 -3.28
N VAL A 118 22.85 -1.27 -3.31
CA VAL A 118 21.86 -0.48 -2.56
C VAL A 118 20.46 -0.69 -3.11
N VAL A 119 20.28 -0.68 -4.44
CA VAL A 119 18.98 -0.95 -5.09
C VAL A 119 18.45 -2.32 -4.68
N SER A 120 19.25 -3.38 -4.82
CA SER A 120 18.82 -4.73 -4.46
C SER A 120 18.46 -4.86 -2.98
N PHE A 121 19.18 -4.16 -2.09
CA PHE A 121 18.83 -4.10 -0.67
C PHE A 121 17.49 -3.39 -0.42
N LEU A 122 17.29 -2.21 -1.02
CA LEU A 122 16.09 -1.40 -0.87
C LEU A 122 14.85 -2.09 -1.46
N GLU A 123 14.99 -2.79 -2.60
CA GLU A 123 13.95 -3.67 -3.14
C GLU A 123 13.56 -4.78 -2.15
N GLY A 124 14.55 -5.38 -1.47
CA GLY A 124 14.31 -6.35 -0.41
C GLY A 124 13.46 -5.78 0.73
N LEU A 125 13.75 -4.54 1.15
CA LEU A 125 12.95 -3.84 2.16
C LEU A 125 11.53 -3.53 1.64
N ASN A 126 11.40 -3.07 0.40
CA ASN A 126 10.10 -2.76 -0.19
C ASN A 126 9.22 -4.01 -0.29
N ASN A 127 9.81 -5.14 -0.68
CA ASN A 127 9.12 -6.44 -0.74
C ASN A 127 8.62 -6.90 0.64
N ASN A 128 9.42 -6.71 1.70
CA ASN A 128 8.98 -6.99 3.07
C ASN A 128 7.82 -6.10 3.51
N LEU A 129 7.70 -4.91 2.93
CA LEU A 129 6.62 -3.96 3.19
C LEU A 129 5.44 -4.09 2.20
N ARG A 130 5.43 -5.07 1.28
CA ARG A 130 4.40 -5.15 0.23
C ARG A 130 2.96 -5.16 0.76
N LEU A 131 2.71 -5.90 1.86
CA LEU A 131 1.38 -6.05 2.47
C LEU A 131 1.04 -4.94 3.48
N CYS A 132 1.98 -4.04 3.77
CA CYS A 132 1.73 -2.89 4.65
C CYS A 132 0.75 -1.91 3.98
N VAL A 133 -0.37 -1.65 4.64
CA VAL A 133 -1.42 -0.72 4.22
C VAL A 133 -1.59 0.38 5.27
N SER A 134 -2.12 1.54 4.86
CA SER A 134 -2.39 2.62 5.81
C SER A 134 -3.48 2.17 6.80
N PRO A 135 -3.31 2.43 8.11
CA PRO A 135 -4.36 2.20 9.11
C PRO A 135 -5.69 2.90 8.80
N CYS A 136 -5.67 3.98 8.02
CA CYS A 136 -6.90 4.65 7.60
C CYS A 136 -7.70 3.87 6.56
N LEU A 137 -7.06 3.03 5.74
CA LEU A 137 -7.73 2.20 4.73
C LEU A 137 -8.26 0.88 5.30
N SER A 138 -7.85 0.49 6.50
CA SER A 138 -8.35 -0.72 7.17
C SER A 138 -9.59 -0.47 8.03
N LEU A 139 -10.08 0.77 8.12
CA LEU A 139 -11.38 1.03 8.74
C LEU A 139 -12.49 0.41 7.88
N PRO A 140 -13.34 -0.47 8.45
CA PRO A 140 -14.52 -0.94 7.73
C PRO A 140 -15.37 0.28 7.34
N PRO A 141 -16.08 0.23 6.18
CA PRO A 141 -17.02 1.28 5.83
C PRO A 141 -17.99 1.49 7.00
N PRO A 142 -18.38 2.74 7.30
CA PRO A 142 -19.35 3.01 8.35
C PRO A 142 -20.60 2.17 8.05
N THR A 143 -20.96 1.29 8.99
CA THR A 143 -22.18 0.51 8.87
C THR A 143 -23.36 1.49 8.75
N PRO A 144 -24.23 1.35 7.74
CA PRO A 144 -25.43 2.17 7.64
C PRO A 144 -26.38 1.71 8.75
N GLY A 145 -26.22 2.28 9.95
CA GLY A 145 -26.98 1.83 11.12
C GLY A 145 -26.73 2.60 12.42
N HIS A 146 -25.62 3.33 12.56
CA HIS A 146 -25.41 4.19 13.73
C HIS A 146 -25.38 5.67 13.34
N LEU A 147 -26.58 6.21 13.12
CA LEU A 147 -26.84 7.61 13.45
C LEU A 147 -26.66 7.76 14.97
N LEU A 148 -25.47 8.15 15.40
CA LEU A 148 -25.29 8.78 16.70
C LEU A 148 -25.63 10.27 16.53
N PRO A 149 -26.66 10.78 17.22
CA PRO A 149 -26.88 12.22 17.32
C PRO A 149 -25.92 12.80 18.36
N SER A 150 -25.74 14.13 18.27
CA SER A 150 -25.12 15.02 19.26
C SER A 150 -23.60 15.14 19.27
N PHE A 151 -23.11 16.13 18.51
CA PHE A 151 -22.16 17.11 19.05
C PHE A 151 -22.85 18.47 19.13
N TYR A 152 -23.42 18.76 20.30
CA TYR A 152 -23.61 20.11 20.83
C TYR A 152 -23.00 20.10 22.24
N HIS A 153 -21.79 20.61 22.37
CA HIS A 153 -21.36 21.53 23.41
C HIS A 153 -19.93 22.02 23.14
#